data_AF-A0A257AKI6-F1
#
_entry.id   AF-A0A257AKI6-F1
#
_cell.length_a   1.000
_cell.length_b   1.000
_cell.length_c   1.000
_cell.angle_alpha   90.00
_cell.angle_beta   90.00
_cell.angle_gamma   90.00
#
_symmetry.space_group_name_H-M   'P 1'
#
loop_
_entity.id
_entity.type
_entity.pdbx_description
1 polymer ?
#
loop_
_entity_poly.entity_id
_entity_poly.type
_entity_poly.pdbx_seq_one_letter_code
_entity_poly.pdbx_strand_id
1 'polypeptide(L)'
;MKEGALSKYMDMQNKNEVYEANFSKIDEIPMLLRESERMDKILLARGKKWIKIVGNIFSFRNILKLFKLSGKRQLIEKLSEDVRIKPEVLEGSLNEYYPRKLHISQLPVPKYYKEDAGPYLTTSIVTAKDPDTGFQNFSFHRILLKEEFGVIRIVEGRHLHQIYRKYQKKGKDMPVIIGIGWEPILQISAAMRPSYGVSELEIAGGLMGRPVPVIKDSDIMIPVSGEIVLKGYIKIDRYDDEWMTDILQLRDRKRRQPLFEIEEIRGVENPLFQVLLPGGQEHKNLMGIPVLPKIWNELQNQGIQVEDIHLTGGSGGWLHVAVAIEKLRDTDGKTTILSVF
;
A
#
# COMPACT_ATOMS: atom_id res chain seq x y z
N MET A 1 -14.07 -10.98 -19.90
CA MET A 1 -14.42 -10.21 -18.68
C MET A 1 -13.17 -9.51 -18.19
N LYS A 2 -13.27 -8.24 -17.76
CA LYS A 2 -12.10 -7.57 -17.15
C LYS A 2 -11.90 -8.13 -15.75
N GLU A 3 -10.75 -8.73 -15.54
CA GLU A 3 -10.35 -9.36 -14.29
C GLU A 3 -9.27 -8.51 -13.62
N GLY A 4 -9.39 -8.31 -12.30
CA GLY A 4 -8.44 -7.52 -11.53
C GLY A 4 -7.08 -8.21 -11.39
N ALA A 5 -6.03 -7.43 -11.14
CA ALA A 5 -4.67 -7.97 -11.02
C ALA A 5 -4.53 -8.91 -9.84
N LEU A 6 -5.26 -8.67 -8.75
CA LEU A 6 -5.15 -9.52 -7.59
C LEU A 6 -5.83 -10.87 -7.83
N SER A 7 -6.93 -10.90 -8.58
CA SER A 7 -7.58 -12.13 -9.06
C SER A 7 -6.63 -12.93 -9.93
N LYS A 8 -5.99 -12.30 -10.92
CA LYS A 8 -4.94 -12.93 -11.74
C LYS A 8 -3.76 -13.43 -10.91
N TYR A 9 -3.33 -12.65 -9.92
CA TYR A 9 -2.27 -13.05 -9.00
C TYR A 9 -2.66 -14.30 -8.21
N MET A 10 -3.91 -14.37 -7.72
CA MET A 10 -4.43 -15.52 -7.00
C MET A 10 -4.51 -16.79 -7.86
N ASP A 11 -4.89 -16.65 -9.13
CA ASP A 11 -4.94 -17.76 -10.09
C ASP A 11 -3.56 -18.38 -10.37
N MET A 12 -2.49 -17.61 -10.18
CA MET A 12 -1.11 -18.09 -10.32
C MET A 12 -0.58 -18.79 -9.05
N GLN A 13 -1.29 -18.76 -7.92
CA GLN A 13 -0.80 -19.33 -6.67
C GLN A 13 -1.03 -20.84 -6.60
N ASN A 14 -0.07 -21.55 -6.02
CA ASN A 14 -0.25 -22.96 -5.68
C ASN A 14 -1.31 -23.10 -4.58
N LYS A 15 -2.23 -24.08 -4.72
CA LYS A 15 -3.27 -24.33 -3.70
C LYS A 15 -2.72 -24.53 -2.28
N ASN A 16 -1.54 -25.13 -2.16
CA ASN A 16 -0.89 -25.35 -0.85
C ASN A 16 -0.44 -24.04 -0.17
N GLU A 17 -0.28 -22.96 -0.93
CA GLU A 17 0.16 -21.64 -0.45
C GLU A 17 -1.01 -20.72 -0.09
N VAL A 18 -2.24 -21.16 -0.34
CA VAL A 18 -3.47 -20.44 -0.05
C VAL A 18 -4.20 -21.13 1.11
N TYR A 19 -4.61 -20.34 2.09
CA TYR A 19 -5.53 -20.74 3.13
C TYR A 19 -6.94 -20.27 2.73
N GLU A 20 -7.76 -21.22 2.27
CA GLU A 20 -9.16 -20.95 1.96
C GLU A 20 -10.02 -21.05 3.23
N ALA A 21 -10.81 -20.02 3.48
CA ALA A 21 -11.68 -19.93 4.65
C ALA A 21 -13.07 -19.38 4.32
N ASN A 22 -13.99 -19.52 5.25
CA ASN A 22 -15.28 -18.84 5.23
C ASN A 22 -15.45 -18.02 6.50
N PHE A 23 -16.17 -16.91 6.41
CA PHE A 23 -16.53 -16.11 7.58
C PHE A 23 -18.02 -15.78 7.57
N SER A 24 -18.62 -15.76 8.77
CA SER A 24 -20.03 -15.40 8.94
C SER A 24 -20.22 -13.96 9.40
N LYS A 25 -19.25 -13.42 10.14
CA LYS A 25 -19.19 -12.02 10.58
C LYS A 25 -17.88 -11.38 10.13
N ILE A 26 -17.94 -10.10 9.79
CA ILE A 26 -16.76 -9.31 9.40
C ILE A 26 -15.69 -9.30 10.50
N ASP A 27 -16.09 -9.33 11.78
CA ASP A 27 -15.17 -9.31 12.92
C ASP A 27 -14.31 -10.59 13.05
N GLU A 28 -14.60 -11.65 12.28
CA GLU A 28 -13.78 -12.86 12.21
C GLU A 28 -12.52 -12.66 11.32
N ILE A 29 -12.55 -11.67 10.42
CA ILE A 29 -11.48 -11.44 9.43
C ILE A 29 -10.09 -11.22 10.07
N PRO A 30 -9.93 -10.41 11.14
CA PRO A 30 -8.63 -10.23 11.78
C PRO A 30 -8.04 -11.53 12.33
N MET A 31 -8.88 -12.45 12.82
CA MET A 31 -8.44 -13.76 13.29
C MET A 31 -7.97 -14.64 12.13
N LEU A 32 -8.72 -14.69 11.03
CA LEU A 32 -8.34 -15.44 9.83
C LEU A 32 -7.02 -14.92 9.22
N LEU A 33 -6.80 -13.60 9.25
CA LEU A 33 -5.52 -13.00 8.86
C LEU A 33 -4.39 -13.46 9.77
N ARG A 34 -4.60 -13.50 11.09
CA ARG A 34 -3.57 -13.98 12.02
C ARG A 34 -3.27 -15.47 11.84
N GLU A 35 -4.29 -16.28 11.58
CA GLU A 35 -4.13 -17.72 11.35
C GLU A 35 -3.37 -18.02 10.07
N SER A 36 -3.76 -17.40 8.94
CA SER A 36 -3.05 -17.55 7.67
C SER A 36 -1.60 -17.05 7.72
N GLU A 37 -1.34 -15.97 8.46
CA GLU A 37 0.01 -15.47 8.71
C GLU A 37 0.89 -16.51 9.44
N ARG A 38 0.36 -17.16 10.49
CA ARG A 38 1.07 -18.24 11.21
C ARG A 38 1.36 -19.46 10.33
N MET A 39 0.56 -19.66 9.28
CA MET A 39 0.76 -20.73 8.30
C MET A 39 1.72 -20.34 7.17
N ASP A 40 2.17 -19.07 7.09
CA ASP A 40 2.85 -18.49 5.92
C ASP A 40 2.06 -18.74 4.62
N LYS A 41 0.75 -18.45 4.67
CA LYS A 41 -0.19 -18.61 3.55
C LYS A 41 -0.93 -17.32 3.24
N ILE A 42 -1.31 -17.18 1.98
CA ILE A 42 -2.22 -16.14 1.51
C ILE A 42 -3.62 -16.51 2.00
N LEU A 43 -4.33 -15.58 2.63
CA LEU A 43 -5.74 -15.78 2.98
C LEU A 43 -6.60 -15.57 1.73
N LEU A 44 -7.52 -16.50 1.47
CA LEU A 44 -8.66 -16.28 0.57
C LEU A 44 -9.94 -16.66 1.31
N ALA A 45 -10.72 -15.68 1.75
CA ALA A 45 -11.91 -15.94 2.57
C ALA A 45 -13.21 -15.49 1.90
N ARG A 46 -14.27 -16.30 2.07
CA ARG A 46 -15.58 -16.04 1.48
C ARG A 46 -16.62 -15.78 2.56
N GLY A 47 -17.39 -14.71 2.38
CA GLY A 47 -18.57 -14.42 3.18
C GLY A 47 -19.81 -14.43 2.31
N LYS A 48 -20.97 -14.86 2.84
CA LYS A 48 -22.20 -15.04 2.04
C LYS A 48 -22.73 -13.74 1.41
N LYS A 49 -22.54 -12.61 2.08
CA LYS A 49 -23.11 -11.30 1.70
C LYS A 49 -22.08 -10.30 1.17
N TRP A 50 -20.80 -10.65 1.24
CA TRP A 50 -19.70 -9.72 1.02
C TRP A 50 -18.85 -10.16 -0.16
N ILE A 51 -18.11 -9.20 -0.70
CA ILE A 51 -17.03 -9.47 -1.63
C ILE A 51 -16.02 -10.42 -0.96
N LYS A 52 -15.41 -11.33 -1.72
CA LYS A 52 -14.37 -12.22 -1.19
C LYS A 52 -13.18 -11.39 -0.72
N ILE A 53 -12.57 -11.79 0.38
CA ILE A 53 -11.37 -11.11 0.88
C ILE A 53 -10.10 -11.87 0.54
N VAL A 54 -9.02 -11.12 0.42
CA VAL A 54 -7.67 -11.64 0.27
C VAL A 54 -6.71 -10.84 1.15
N GLY A 55 -5.73 -11.50 1.75
CA GLY A 55 -4.73 -10.83 2.59
C GLY A 55 -3.49 -11.68 2.80
N ASN A 56 -2.47 -11.14 3.46
CA ASN A 56 -1.16 -11.78 3.63
C ASN A 56 -0.48 -12.11 2.28
N ILE A 57 -0.66 -11.26 1.28
CA ILE A 57 -0.02 -11.43 -0.03
C ILE A 57 1.45 -11.00 0.00
N PHE A 58 1.84 -10.10 0.90
CA PHE A 58 3.22 -9.63 1.05
C PHE A 58 4.00 -10.29 2.19
N SER A 59 3.94 -11.62 2.30
CA SER A 59 4.96 -12.35 3.06
C SER A 59 6.32 -12.20 2.37
N PHE A 60 7.43 -12.32 3.12
CA PHE A 60 8.77 -12.16 2.54
C PHE A 60 9.01 -13.16 1.39
N ARG A 61 8.55 -14.40 1.57
CA ARG A 61 8.58 -15.45 0.54
C ARG A 61 7.81 -15.02 -0.72
N ASN A 62 6.61 -14.47 -0.55
CA ASN A 62 5.78 -14.06 -1.68
C ASN A 62 6.38 -12.86 -2.42
N ILE A 63 7.02 -11.92 -1.71
CA ILE A 63 7.76 -10.81 -2.34
C ILE A 63 8.93 -11.35 -3.18
N LEU A 64 9.72 -12.29 -2.66
CA LEU A 64 10.79 -12.92 -3.46
C LEU A 64 10.22 -13.61 -4.71
N LYS A 65 9.10 -14.32 -4.59
CA LYS A 65 8.42 -14.96 -5.73
C LYS A 65 7.92 -13.96 -6.77
N LEU A 66 7.34 -12.83 -6.34
CA LEU A 66 6.88 -11.76 -7.24
C LEU A 66 8.00 -11.28 -8.17
N PHE A 67 9.22 -11.15 -7.64
CA PHE A 67 10.39 -10.74 -8.41
C PHE A 67 11.22 -11.91 -8.96
N LYS A 68 10.82 -13.17 -8.72
CA LYS A 68 11.57 -14.38 -9.08
C LYS A 68 13.00 -14.42 -8.51
N LEU A 69 13.16 -14.00 -7.26
CA LEU A 69 14.45 -13.90 -6.56
C LEU A 69 14.61 -15.01 -5.53
N SER A 70 15.85 -15.32 -5.16
CA SER A 70 16.17 -16.37 -4.20
C SER A 70 16.50 -15.86 -2.79
N GLY A 71 16.76 -14.55 -2.64
CA GLY A 71 17.18 -14.03 -1.34
C GLY A 71 17.08 -12.52 -1.18
N LYS A 72 17.28 -12.07 0.06
CA LYS A 72 17.12 -10.68 0.50
C LYS A 72 18.05 -9.71 -0.25
N ARG A 73 19.31 -10.10 -0.48
CA ARG A 73 20.29 -9.23 -1.16
C ARG A 73 19.82 -8.87 -2.57
N GLN A 74 19.44 -9.88 -3.36
CA GLN A 74 18.89 -9.68 -4.70
C GLN A 74 17.63 -8.81 -4.66
N LEU A 75 16.78 -8.95 -3.63
CA LEU A 75 15.60 -8.11 -3.48
C LEU A 75 15.97 -6.64 -3.22
N ILE A 76 16.94 -6.39 -2.35
CA ILE A 76 17.43 -5.02 -2.09
C ILE A 76 18.03 -4.43 -3.36
N GLU A 77 18.88 -5.19 -4.08
CA GLU A 77 19.47 -4.77 -5.36
C GLU A 77 18.37 -4.44 -6.38
N LYS A 78 17.39 -5.35 -6.55
CA LYS A 78 16.26 -5.16 -7.47
C LYS A 78 15.44 -3.90 -7.15
N LEU A 79 15.16 -3.66 -5.86
CA LEU A 79 14.41 -2.49 -5.41
C LEU A 79 15.27 -1.20 -5.40
N SER A 80 16.59 -1.32 -5.58
CA SER A 80 17.53 -0.18 -5.68
C SER A 80 17.77 0.26 -7.13
N GLU A 81 17.31 -0.51 -8.12
CA GLU A 81 17.38 -0.14 -9.53
C GLU A 81 16.61 1.17 -9.79
N ASP A 82 17.27 2.19 -10.36
CA ASP A 82 16.61 3.44 -10.79
C ASP A 82 16.17 3.36 -12.26
N VAL A 83 15.50 2.27 -12.62
CA VAL A 83 14.86 2.12 -13.93
C VAL A 83 13.45 2.69 -13.84
N ARG A 84 13.11 3.60 -14.75
CA ARG A 84 11.80 4.26 -14.79
C ARG A 84 11.15 4.05 -16.14
N ILE A 85 9.93 3.52 -16.13
CA ILE A 85 9.16 3.29 -17.35
C ILE A 85 7.83 4.03 -17.25
N LYS A 86 7.61 4.99 -18.13
CA LYS A 86 6.37 5.78 -18.17
C LYS A 86 5.13 4.87 -18.28
N PRO A 87 4.03 5.21 -17.60
CA PRO A 87 2.80 4.45 -17.72
C PRO A 87 2.26 4.53 -19.16
N GLU A 88 1.57 3.48 -19.58
CA GLU A 88 0.87 3.43 -20.86
C GLU A 88 -0.56 3.92 -20.66
N VAL A 89 -0.93 5.01 -21.33
CA VAL A 89 -2.29 5.56 -21.26
C VAL A 89 -3.15 4.85 -22.30
N LEU A 90 -4.11 4.06 -21.81
CA LEU A 90 -5.08 3.35 -22.64
C LEU A 90 -6.29 4.23 -22.92
N GLU A 91 -6.95 3.96 -24.05
CA GLU A 91 -8.27 4.50 -24.33
C GLU A 91 -9.33 3.83 -23.43
N GLY A 92 -10.38 4.59 -23.15
CA GLY A 92 -11.56 4.15 -22.44
C GLY A 92 -11.84 4.91 -21.15
N SER A 93 -12.88 4.48 -20.43
CA SER A 93 -13.40 5.15 -19.24
C SER A 93 -13.31 4.30 -17.98
N LEU A 94 -13.47 4.93 -16.81
CA LEU A 94 -13.54 4.25 -15.52
C LEU A 94 -14.56 3.10 -15.53
N ASN A 95 -15.69 3.32 -16.18
CA ASN A 95 -16.83 2.40 -16.23
C ASN A 95 -16.56 1.21 -17.13
N GLU A 96 -15.70 1.36 -18.13
CA GLU A 96 -15.32 0.24 -18.97
C GLU A 96 -14.34 -0.67 -18.24
N TYR A 97 -13.42 -0.12 -17.43
CA TYR A 97 -12.40 -0.91 -16.71
C TYR A 97 -12.89 -1.44 -15.36
N TYR A 98 -13.83 -0.73 -14.73
CA TYR A 98 -14.50 -1.08 -13.49
C TYR A 98 -16.03 -1.02 -13.70
N PRO A 99 -16.62 -1.99 -14.42
CA PRO A 99 -18.02 -1.95 -14.86
C PRO A 99 -19.02 -2.08 -13.72
N ARG A 100 -18.64 -2.73 -12.62
CA ARG A 100 -19.57 -3.03 -11.54
C ARG A 100 -19.65 -1.87 -10.57
N LYS A 101 -20.82 -1.23 -10.47
CA LYS A 101 -21.11 -0.29 -9.38
C LYS A 101 -21.28 -1.06 -8.07
N LEU A 102 -20.62 -0.59 -7.02
CA LEU A 102 -20.65 -1.22 -5.69
C LEU A 102 -21.26 -0.25 -4.67
N HIS A 103 -21.92 -0.82 -3.67
CA HIS A 103 -22.34 -0.11 -2.48
C HIS A 103 -21.35 -0.38 -1.34
N ILE A 104 -21.15 0.61 -0.48
CA ILE A 104 -20.20 0.52 0.64
C ILE A 104 -20.51 -0.67 1.58
N SER A 105 -21.78 -1.02 1.75
CA SER A 105 -22.21 -2.16 2.56
C SER A 105 -21.78 -3.53 2.01
N GLN A 106 -21.32 -3.60 0.76
CA GLN A 106 -20.77 -4.83 0.15
C GLN A 106 -19.29 -5.03 0.49
N LEU A 107 -18.60 -3.97 0.95
CA LEU A 107 -17.19 -4.03 1.31
C LEU A 107 -17.04 -4.66 2.71
N PRO A 108 -16.33 -5.79 2.87
CA PRO A 108 -16.11 -6.44 4.16
C PRO A 108 -15.00 -5.74 4.94
N VAL A 109 -15.24 -4.51 5.40
CA VAL A 109 -14.25 -3.70 6.12
C VAL A 109 -14.30 -4.04 7.62
N PRO A 110 -13.28 -4.70 8.20
CA PRO A 110 -13.31 -5.05 9.61
C PRO A 110 -12.82 -3.93 10.49
N LYS A 111 -13.28 -3.97 11.75
CA LYS A 111 -12.58 -3.37 12.86
C LYS A 111 -11.51 -4.37 13.33
N TYR A 112 -10.24 -4.01 13.21
CA TYR A 112 -9.14 -4.97 13.40
C TYR A 112 -8.86 -5.28 14.87
N TYR A 113 -8.89 -4.24 15.70
CA TYR A 113 -8.66 -4.34 17.13
C TYR A 113 -9.82 -3.72 17.90
N LYS A 114 -10.08 -4.22 19.12
CA LYS A 114 -11.19 -3.75 19.97
C LYS A 114 -11.09 -2.25 20.25
N GLU A 115 -9.87 -1.74 20.38
CA GLU A 115 -9.53 -0.37 20.72
C GLU A 115 -9.61 0.60 19.53
N ASP A 116 -9.68 0.11 18.30
CA ASP A 116 -9.75 0.94 17.09
C ASP A 116 -11.05 1.77 17.06
N ALA A 117 -11.01 2.94 16.42
CA ALA A 117 -12.17 3.83 16.33
C ALA A 117 -13.37 3.21 15.59
N GLY A 118 -13.15 2.21 14.73
CA GLY A 118 -14.18 1.59 13.90
C GLY A 118 -13.57 0.71 12.80
N PRO A 119 -14.33 0.43 11.73
CA PRO A 119 -13.86 -0.29 10.55
C PRO A 119 -12.81 0.51 9.77
N TYR A 120 -11.72 -0.12 9.35
CA TYR A 120 -10.66 0.56 8.59
C TYR A 120 -10.36 -0.08 7.24
N LEU A 121 -10.22 0.75 6.21
CA LEU A 121 -9.50 0.36 5.00
C LEU A 121 -8.00 0.44 5.31
N THR A 122 -7.25 -0.66 5.12
CA THR A 122 -5.80 -0.75 5.43
C THR A 122 -4.91 -0.91 4.21
N THR A 123 -5.50 -1.17 3.05
CA THR A 123 -4.83 -1.46 1.77
C THR A 123 -5.15 -0.39 0.72
N SER A 124 -5.67 0.76 1.16
CA SER A 124 -6.06 1.88 0.29
C SER A 124 -4.84 2.62 -0.24
N ILE A 125 -4.64 2.54 -1.55
CA ILE A 125 -3.66 3.38 -2.25
C ILE A 125 -4.38 4.61 -2.79
N VAL A 126 -4.07 5.76 -2.19
CA VAL A 126 -4.63 7.06 -2.56
C VAL A 126 -3.81 7.65 -3.69
N THR A 127 -4.48 7.96 -4.78
CA THR A 127 -3.93 8.70 -5.92
C THR A 127 -4.36 10.15 -5.81
N ALA A 128 -3.39 11.06 -5.77
CA ALA A 128 -3.64 12.49 -5.75
C ALA A 128 -2.70 13.21 -6.74
N LYS A 129 -3.25 14.16 -7.49
CA LYS A 129 -2.51 15.00 -8.43
C LYS A 129 -2.14 16.32 -7.77
N ASP A 130 -0.86 16.66 -7.78
CA ASP A 130 -0.36 17.98 -7.43
C ASP A 130 -0.99 19.03 -8.35
N PRO A 131 -1.74 20.01 -7.81
CA PRO A 131 -2.49 20.97 -8.61
C PRO A 131 -1.60 22.06 -9.24
N ASP A 132 -0.29 22.09 -8.94
CA ASP A 132 0.67 23.04 -9.52
C ASP A 132 1.54 22.38 -10.58
N THR A 133 2.00 21.15 -10.34
CA THR A 133 2.98 20.46 -11.20
C THR A 133 2.37 19.38 -12.08
N GLY A 134 1.17 18.92 -11.77
CA GLY A 134 0.53 17.78 -12.44
C GLY A 134 1.10 16.42 -12.08
N PHE A 135 2.13 16.36 -11.22
CA PHE A 135 2.68 15.13 -10.65
C PHE A 135 1.59 14.34 -9.90
N GLN A 136 1.59 13.02 -10.01
CA GLN A 136 0.67 12.15 -9.26
C GLN A 136 1.41 11.30 -8.24
N ASN A 137 0.97 11.40 -6.98
CA ASN A 137 1.43 10.56 -5.90
C ASN A 137 0.48 9.37 -5.70
N PHE A 138 1.05 8.19 -5.50
CA PHE A 138 0.36 6.96 -5.11
C PHE A 138 0.91 6.52 -3.75
N SER A 139 0.07 6.50 -2.71
CA SER A 139 0.54 6.17 -1.37
C SER A 139 -0.51 5.46 -0.52
N PHE A 140 -0.05 4.62 0.42
CA PHE A 140 -0.94 3.92 1.35
C PHE A 140 -1.47 4.82 2.45
N HIS A 141 -2.76 4.76 2.70
CA HIS A 141 -3.42 5.46 3.79
C HIS A 141 -4.44 4.58 4.49
N ARG A 142 -4.46 4.61 5.83
CA ARG A 142 -5.58 4.07 6.59
C ARG A 142 -6.77 5.03 6.53
N ILE A 143 -7.97 4.47 6.39
CA ILE A 143 -9.20 5.26 6.30
C ILE A 143 -10.24 4.63 7.23
N LEU A 144 -10.63 5.37 8.28
CA LEU A 144 -11.74 4.99 9.14
C LEU A 144 -13.02 5.15 8.34
N LEU A 145 -13.70 4.04 8.06
CA LEU A 145 -14.92 4.07 7.26
C LEU A 145 -16.12 4.38 8.14
N LYS A 146 -16.85 5.42 7.75
CA LYS A 146 -18.20 5.74 8.24
C LYS A 146 -19.15 5.70 7.04
N GLU A 147 -20.45 5.74 7.29
CA GLU A 147 -21.53 5.50 6.31
C GLU A 147 -21.21 5.97 4.88
N GLU A 148 -21.18 7.28 4.62
CA GLU A 148 -20.92 7.85 3.29
C GLU A 148 -19.55 8.55 3.20
N PHE A 149 -18.72 8.46 4.24
CA PHE A 149 -17.44 9.17 4.30
C PHE A 149 -16.37 8.38 5.05
N GLY A 150 -15.11 8.59 4.65
CA GLY A 150 -13.94 8.11 5.35
C GLY A 150 -13.28 9.21 6.17
N VAL A 151 -12.57 8.87 7.25
CA VAL A 151 -11.61 9.76 7.91
C VAL A 151 -10.22 9.26 7.56
N ILE A 152 -9.48 10.03 6.75
CA ILE A 152 -8.21 9.59 6.14
C ILE A 152 -6.99 10.11 6.90
N ARG A 153 -6.10 9.21 7.32
CA ARG A 153 -4.85 9.61 8.00
C ARG A 153 -3.84 10.15 7.00
N ILE A 154 -3.63 11.46 6.95
CA ILE A 154 -2.61 12.15 6.15
C ILE A 154 -1.42 12.52 7.02
N VAL A 155 -0.32 11.77 6.91
CA VAL A 155 0.89 11.99 7.72
C VAL A 155 1.63 13.26 7.29
N GLU A 156 1.95 14.10 8.26
CA GLU A 156 2.60 15.39 8.08
C GLU A 156 3.96 15.22 7.39
N GLY A 157 4.27 16.12 6.45
CA GLY A 157 5.52 16.12 5.67
C GLY A 157 5.56 15.14 4.49
N ARG A 158 4.64 14.18 4.40
CA ARG A 158 4.55 13.24 3.25
C ARG A 158 3.99 13.90 1.99
N HIS A 159 4.16 13.25 0.85
CA HIS A 159 3.73 13.78 -0.45
C HIS A 159 2.24 14.13 -0.47
N LEU A 160 1.35 13.23 -0.02
CA LEU A 160 -0.08 13.53 0.07
C LEU A 160 -0.37 14.74 0.96
N HIS A 161 0.34 14.92 2.08
CA HIS A 161 0.19 16.10 2.94
C HIS A 161 0.60 17.37 2.21
N GLN A 162 1.72 17.36 1.49
CA GLN A 162 2.17 18.51 0.72
C GLN A 162 1.17 18.88 -0.38
N ILE A 163 0.64 17.89 -1.10
CA ILE A 163 -0.41 18.08 -2.12
C ILE A 163 -1.68 18.63 -1.47
N TYR A 164 -2.15 18.03 -0.38
CA TYR A 164 -3.34 18.48 0.35
C TYR A 164 -3.22 19.95 0.80
N ARG A 165 -2.06 20.36 1.32
CA ARG A 165 -1.80 21.77 1.70
C ARG A 165 -1.91 22.73 0.52
N LYS A 166 -1.57 22.31 -0.71
CA LYS A 166 -1.74 23.12 -1.91
C LYS A 166 -3.22 23.30 -2.27
N TYR A 167 -4.02 22.23 -2.17
CA TYR A 167 -5.48 22.31 -2.33
C TYR A 167 -6.13 23.22 -1.28
N GLN A 168 -5.71 23.11 -0.01
CA GLN A 168 -6.16 24.02 1.05
C GLN A 168 -5.87 25.49 0.71
N LYS A 169 -4.65 25.81 0.25
CA LYS A 169 -4.29 27.17 -0.17
C LYS A 169 -5.13 27.68 -1.35
N LYS A 170 -5.57 26.77 -2.23
CA LYS A 170 -6.43 27.10 -3.36
C LYS A 170 -7.93 27.15 -3.02
N GLY A 171 -8.31 26.81 -1.78
CA GLY A 171 -9.71 26.77 -1.36
C GLY A 171 -10.54 25.74 -2.13
N LYS A 172 -9.93 24.64 -2.58
CA LYS A 172 -10.59 23.58 -3.35
C LYS A 172 -10.42 22.23 -2.66
N ASP A 173 -11.48 21.43 -2.63
CA ASP A 173 -11.38 20.04 -2.23
C ASP A 173 -10.46 19.25 -3.18
N MET A 174 -9.78 18.25 -2.64
CA MET A 174 -8.76 17.51 -3.37
C MET A 174 -9.38 16.26 -4.03
N PRO A 175 -9.49 16.19 -5.36
CA PRO A 175 -9.96 14.99 -6.04
C PRO A 175 -8.97 13.85 -5.83
N VAL A 176 -9.48 12.68 -5.48
CA VAL A 176 -8.68 11.48 -5.26
C VAL A 176 -9.34 10.24 -5.85
N ILE A 177 -8.49 9.28 -6.22
CA ILE A 177 -8.90 7.91 -6.56
C ILE A 177 -8.22 6.97 -5.58
N ILE A 178 -8.99 6.12 -4.92
CA ILE A 178 -8.47 5.14 -3.97
C ILE A 178 -8.58 3.76 -4.59
N GLY A 179 -7.44 3.12 -4.83
CA GLY A 179 -7.35 1.75 -5.31
C GLY A 179 -7.30 0.75 -4.17
N ILE A 180 -8.01 -0.37 -4.34
CA ILE A 180 -7.89 -1.57 -3.51
C ILE A 180 -7.62 -2.76 -4.44
N GLY A 181 -6.65 -3.60 -4.08
CA GLY A 181 -6.29 -4.77 -4.89
C GLY A 181 -5.60 -4.43 -6.21
N TRP A 182 -4.80 -3.37 -6.24
CA TRP A 182 -3.94 -3.07 -7.40
C TRP A 182 -2.84 -4.11 -7.58
N GLU A 183 -2.18 -4.09 -8.72
CA GLU A 183 -1.10 -5.05 -9.02
C GLU A 183 -0.04 -5.07 -7.91
N PRO A 184 0.38 -6.25 -7.40
CA PRO A 184 1.24 -6.32 -6.21
C PRO A 184 2.55 -5.52 -6.32
N ILE A 185 3.19 -5.46 -7.50
CA ILE A 185 4.41 -4.67 -7.68
C ILE A 185 4.13 -3.16 -7.60
N LEU A 186 2.98 -2.70 -8.11
CA LEU A 186 2.54 -1.31 -7.95
C LEU A 186 2.29 -0.98 -6.47
N GLN A 187 1.75 -1.91 -5.70
CA GLN A 187 1.60 -1.74 -4.25
C GLN A 187 2.96 -1.58 -3.56
N ILE A 188 3.94 -2.44 -3.88
CA ILE A 188 5.31 -2.29 -3.35
C ILE A 188 5.87 -0.92 -3.70
N SER A 189 5.70 -0.46 -4.94
CA SER A 189 6.13 0.87 -5.36
C SER A 189 5.41 2.01 -4.62
N ALA A 190 4.11 1.89 -4.34
CA ALA A 190 3.34 2.87 -3.58
C ALA A 190 3.74 2.91 -2.08
N ALA A 191 4.36 1.85 -1.58
CA ALA A 191 4.95 1.79 -0.24
C ALA A 191 6.40 2.30 -0.20
N MET A 192 7.06 2.43 -1.36
CA MET A 192 8.37 3.08 -1.45
C MET A 192 8.25 4.57 -1.11
N ARG A 193 9.41 5.18 -0.82
CA ARG A 193 9.51 6.60 -0.44
C ARG A 193 10.42 7.33 -1.42
N PRO A 194 10.02 7.46 -2.69
CA PRO A 194 10.82 8.18 -3.64
C PRO A 194 10.83 9.68 -3.31
N SER A 195 11.71 10.43 -3.97
CA SER A 195 11.72 11.89 -3.86
C SER A 195 10.43 12.50 -4.43
N TYR A 196 10.04 13.68 -3.93
CA TYR A 196 8.86 14.39 -4.44
C TYR A 196 8.99 14.64 -5.94
N GLY A 197 7.93 14.36 -6.70
CA GLY A 197 7.92 14.50 -8.16
C GLY A 197 8.30 13.23 -8.93
N VAL A 198 8.82 12.19 -8.26
CA VAL A 198 9.08 10.88 -8.87
C VAL A 198 7.82 10.03 -8.77
N SER A 199 7.32 9.54 -9.91
CA SER A 199 6.07 8.78 -9.96
C SER A 199 6.25 7.34 -9.52
N GLU A 200 5.43 6.88 -8.58
CA GLU A 200 5.39 5.47 -8.20
C GLU A 200 4.89 4.57 -9.35
N LEU A 201 4.15 5.10 -10.34
CA LEU A 201 3.83 4.34 -11.56
C LEU A 201 5.07 4.05 -12.40
N GLU A 202 6.00 5.01 -12.48
CA GLU A 202 7.23 4.85 -13.25
C GLU A 202 8.19 3.85 -12.61
N ILE A 203 8.29 3.91 -11.29
CA ILE A 203 9.05 2.94 -10.49
C ILE A 203 8.43 1.55 -10.64
N ALA A 204 7.12 1.41 -10.47
CA ALA A 204 6.42 0.15 -10.70
C ALA A 204 6.70 -0.39 -12.10
N GLY A 205 6.63 0.46 -13.14
CA GLY A 205 6.94 0.08 -14.51
C GLY A 205 8.36 -0.45 -14.68
N GLY A 206 9.34 0.22 -14.09
CA GLY A 206 10.75 -0.23 -14.09
C GLY A 206 10.95 -1.55 -13.36
N LEU A 207 10.36 -1.71 -12.18
CA LEU A 207 10.38 -2.95 -11.41
C LEU A 207 9.75 -4.13 -12.18
N MET A 208 8.69 -3.85 -12.94
CA MET A 208 7.97 -4.84 -13.76
C MET A 208 8.63 -5.09 -15.12
N GLY A 209 9.53 -4.22 -15.58
CA GLY A 209 10.11 -4.25 -16.93
C GLY A 209 9.10 -3.95 -18.04
N ARG A 210 7.93 -3.38 -17.72
CA ARG A 210 6.86 -3.01 -18.65
C ARG A 210 6.09 -1.81 -18.13
N PRO A 211 5.48 -0.97 -19.00
CA PRO A 211 4.66 0.14 -18.54
C PRO A 211 3.46 -0.34 -17.71
N VAL A 212 3.06 0.48 -16.73
CA VAL A 212 1.81 0.28 -15.99
C VAL A 212 0.66 0.81 -16.85
N PRO A 213 -0.33 -0.01 -17.24
CA PRO A 213 -1.47 0.45 -18.00
C PRO A 213 -2.41 1.29 -17.12
N VAL A 214 -2.76 2.48 -17.58
CA VAL A 214 -3.64 3.42 -16.89
C VAL A 214 -4.69 3.98 -17.83
N ILE A 215 -5.84 4.38 -17.30
CA ILE A 215 -6.78 5.28 -17.97
C ILE A 215 -6.71 6.68 -17.35
N LYS A 216 -7.23 7.69 -18.04
CA LYS A 216 -7.45 9.01 -17.47
C LYS A 216 -8.93 9.19 -17.16
N ASP A 217 -9.23 9.50 -15.90
CA ASP A 217 -10.55 10.01 -15.51
C ASP A 217 -10.39 11.47 -15.11
N SER A 218 -10.99 12.36 -15.92
CA SER A 218 -10.69 13.79 -15.91
C SER A 218 -9.19 14.05 -16.08
N ASP A 219 -8.48 14.29 -14.97
CA ASP A 219 -7.09 14.69 -14.93
C ASP A 219 -6.19 13.70 -14.16
N ILE A 220 -6.77 12.63 -13.61
CA ILE A 220 -6.09 11.63 -12.80
C ILE A 220 -5.89 10.34 -13.60
N MET A 221 -4.65 9.87 -13.66
CA MET A 221 -4.30 8.54 -14.16
C MET A 221 -4.66 7.48 -13.13
N ILE A 222 -5.44 6.49 -13.55
CA ILE A 222 -5.94 5.38 -12.72
C ILE A 222 -5.42 4.06 -13.31
N PRO A 223 -4.70 3.24 -12.53
CA PRO A 223 -4.35 1.88 -12.92
C PRO A 223 -5.57 1.08 -13.35
N VAL A 224 -5.51 0.42 -14.51
CA VAL A 224 -6.65 -0.38 -15.02
C VAL A 224 -6.74 -1.77 -14.39
N SER A 225 -5.71 -2.17 -13.66
CA SER A 225 -5.51 -3.53 -13.19
C SER A 225 -5.98 -3.73 -11.73
N GLY A 226 -6.79 -2.83 -11.19
CA GLY A 226 -7.32 -2.98 -9.83
C GLY A 226 -8.52 -3.88 -9.68
N GLU A 227 -8.85 -4.18 -8.43
CA GLU A 227 -10.09 -4.87 -8.08
C GLU A 227 -11.23 -3.87 -7.87
N ILE A 228 -11.00 -2.85 -7.04
CA ILE A 228 -11.99 -1.87 -6.61
C ILE A 228 -11.34 -0.48 -6.61
N VAL A 229 -12.13 0.52 -7.01
CA VAL A 229 -11.78 1.94 -6.97
C VAL A 229 -12.87 2.74 -6.27
N LEU A 230 -12.47 3.62 -5.35
CA LEU A 230 -13.34 4.62 -4.75
C LEU A 230 -12.94 5.98 -5.30
N LYS A 231 -13.89 6.68 -5.91
CA LYS A 231 -13.72 8.03 -6.43
C LYS A 231 -14.38 9.03 -5.49
N GLY A 232 -13.73 10.16 -5.25
CA GLY A 232 -14.32 11.26 -4.50
C GLY A 232 -13.31 12.34 -4.13
N TYR A 233 -13.55 13.00 -3.00
CA TYR A 233 -12.81 14.20 -2.60
C TYR A 233 -12.35 14.16 -1.15
N ILE A 234 -11.10 14.54 -0.90
CA ILE A 234 -10.65 14.88 0.45
C ILE A 234 -11.01 16.33 0.72
N LYS A 235 -11.86 16.54 1.72
CA LYS A 235 -12.43 17.84 2.07
C LYS A 235 -11.39 18.70 2.79
N ILE A 236 -11.32 20.00 2.46
CA ILE A 236 -10.34 20.91 3.07
C ILE A 236 -10.79 21.53 4.40
N ASP A 237 -12.09 21.52 4.67
CA ASP A 237 -12.77 22.20 5.77
C ASP A 237 -13.56 21.25 6.70
N ARG A 238 -13.76 19.99 6.30
CA ARG A 238 -14.44 18.96 7.09
C ARG A 238 -13.46 17.96 7.67
N TYR A 239 -13.57 17.74 8.98
CA TYR A 239 -12.67 16.88 9.75
C TYR A 239 -13.45 16.08 10.78
N ASP A 240 -12.90 14.93 11.14
CA ASP A 240 -13.38 14.09 12.22
C ASP A 240 -12.20 13.40 12.89
N ASP A 241 -12.46 12.73 14.01
CA ASP A 241 -11.44 12.07 14.78
C ASP A 241 -11.25 10.61 14.35
N GLU A 242 -9.99 10.18 14.28
CA GLU A 242 -9.59 8.80 14.04
C GLU A 242 -8.49 8.35 15.02
N TRP A 243 -8.44 7.06 15.29
CA TRP A 243 -7.32 6.38 15.94
C TRP A 243 -7.37 4.88 15.64
N MET A 244 -6.18 4.27 15.56
CA MET A 244 -6.02 2.88 15.19
C MET A 244 -4.76 2.31 15.83
N THR A 245 -4.75 1.01 16.07
CA THR A 245 -3.57 0.27 16.50
C THR A 245 -2.45 0.40 15.46
N ASP A 246 -1.26 0.78 15.93
CA ASP A 246 -0.12 1.07 15.07
C ASP A 246 0.70 -0.19 14.73
N ILE A 247 1.80 0.00 14.01
CA ILE A 247 2.69 -1.09 13.60
C ILE A 247 3.38 -1.82 14.77
N LEU A 248 3.55 -1.15 15.91
CA LEU A 248 4.07 -1.73 17.14
C LEU A 248 2.99 -2.47 17.93
N GLN A 249 1.74 -2.50 17.42
CA GLN A 249 0.56 -3.00 18.11
C GLN A 249 0.22 -2.18 19.35
N LEU A 250 0.60 -0.91 19.36
CA LEU A 250 0.24 0.05 20.38
C LEU A 250 -0.92 0.91 19.89
N ARG A 251 -1.77 1.36 20.81
CA ARG A 251 -2.87 2.26 20.49
C ARG A 251 -2.30 3.62 20.06
N ASP A 252 -2.58 4.06 18.82
CA ASP A 252 -2.28 5.43 18.42
C ASP A 252 -3.17 6.43 19.16
N ARG A 253 -2.67 7.65 19.34
CA ARG A 253 -3.46 8.75 19.92
C ARG A 253 -4.57 9.16 18.96
N LYS A 254 -5.63 9.74 19.53
CA LYS A 254 -6.73 10.38 18.80
C LYS A 254 -6.21 11.52 17.93
N ARG A 255 -6.60 11.57 16.66
CA ARG A 255 -6.17 12.57 15.68
C ARG A 255 -7.36 13.14 14.95
N ARG A 256 -7.41 14.46 14.81
CA ARG A 256 -8.34 15.12 13.90
C ARG A 256 -7.77 15.08 12.49
N GLN A 257 -8.50 14.50 11.55
CA GLN A 257 -8.06 14.24 10.18
C GLN A 257 -9.17 14.62 9.18
N PRO A 258 -8.82 14.96 7.92
CA PRO A 258 -9.82 15.39 6.96
C PRO A 258 -10.75 14.24 6.55
N LEU A 259 -11.96 14.62 6.13
CA LEU A 259 -12.91 13.67 5.57
C LEU A 259 -12.60 13.37 4.11
N PHE A 260 -12.78 12.11 3.73
CA PHE A 260 -12.88 11.64 2.36
C PHE A 260 -14.36 11.40 2.05
N GLU A 261 -14.93 12.23 1.18
CA GLU A 261 -16.30 12.10 0.69
C GLU A 261 -16.32 11.15 -0.51
N ILE A 262 -17.09 10.07 -0.42
CA ILE A 262 -17.15 9.02 -1.44
C ILE A 262 -18.25 9.37 -2.43
N GLU A 263 -17.91 9.59 -3.70
CA GLU A 263 -18.90 9.81 -4.75
C GLU A 263 -19.33 8.51 -5.42
N GLU A 264 -18.37 7.63 -5.67
CA GLU A 264 -18.63 6.40 -6.39
C GLU A 264 -17.67 5.29 -6.00
N ILE A 265 -18.20 4.07 -5.88
CA ILE A 265 -17.41 2.86 -5.72
C ILE A 265 -17.66 1.98 -6.93
N ARG A 266 -16.59 1.60 -7.64
CA ARG A 266 -16.65 0.68 -8.77
C ARG A 266 -15.66 -0.47 -8.58
N GLY A 267 -15.95 -1.60 -9.20
CA GLY A 267 -15.07 -2.75 -9.23
C GLY A 267 -15.10 -3.46 -10.57
N VAL A 268 -14.21 -4.42 -10.71
CA VAL A 268 -14.33 -5.46 -11.75
C VAL A 268 -15.57 -6.33 -11.48
N GLU A 269 -15.90 -7.25 -12.39
CA GLU A 269 -17.11 -8.08 -12.27
C GLU A 269 -17.15 -8.91 -10.97
N ASN A 270 -16.02 -9.56 -10.66
CA ASN A 270 -15.87 -10.43 -9.50
C ASN A 270 -14.68 -9.98 -8.65
N PRO A 271 -14.78 -8.84 -7.96
CA PRO A 271 -13.62 -8.25 -7.32
C PRO A 271 -13.16 -9.06 -6.11
N LEU A 272 -11.88 -8.94 -5.78
CA LEU A 272 -11.34 -9.30 -4.48
C LEU A 272 -11.13 -8.05 -3.62
N PHE A 273 -11.54 -8.11 -2.35
CA PHE A 273 -11.31 -7.04 -1.39
C PHE A 273 -10.05 -7.34 -0.57
N GLN A 274 -8.97 -6.59 -0.84
CA GLN A 274 -7.71 -6.81 -0.14
C GLN A 274 -7.76 -6.24 1.28
N VAL A 275 -7.35 -7.03 2.26
CA VAL A 275 -7.23 -6.65 3.68
C VAL A 275 -5.83 -6.96 4.18
N LEU A 276 -5.37 -6.15 5.12
CA LEU A 276 -4.05 -6.29 5.75
C LEU A 276 -4.20 -6.03 7.24
N LEU A 277 -3.66 -6.96 8.05
CA LEU A 277 -3.73 -6.90 9.50
C LEU A 277 -2.72 -5.86 10.04
N PRO A 278 -3.17 -4.79 10.71
CA PRO A 278 -2.28 -3.79 11.29
C PRO A 278 -1.36 -4.44 12.33
N GLY A 279 -0.08 -4.07 12.39
CA GLY A 279 0.92 -4.76 13.22
C GLY A 279 1.20 -6.23 12.86
N GLY A 280 0.53 -6.78 11.83
CA GLY A 280 0.84 -8.08 11.23
C GLY A 280 2.14 -8.07 10.42
N GLN A 281 2.64 -9.25 10.09
CA GLN A 281 3.87 -9.45 9.32
C GLN A 281 3.78 -8.83 7.92
N GLU A 282 2.63 -8.92 7.26
CA GLU A 282 2.41 -8.27 5.96
C GLU A 282 2.61 -6.76 6.06
N HIS A 283 2.03 -6.11 7.09
CA HIS A 283 2.22 -4.68 7.35
C HIS A 283 3.71 -4.35 7.56
N LYS A 284 4.41 -5.14 8.38
CA LYS A 284 5.83 -4.92 8.67
C LYS A 284 6.70 -5.06 7.42
N ASN A 285 6.42 -6.06 6.58
CA ASN A 285 7.12 -6.25 5.32
C ASN A 285 6.88 -5.09 4.37
N LEU A 286 5.62 -4.68 4.19
CA LEU A 286 5.25 -3.60 3.28
C LEU A 286 5.76 -2.23 3.76
N MET A 287 5.95 -2.04 5.05
CA MET A 287 6.52 -0.79 5.58
C MET A 287 8.05 -0.80 5.55
N GLY A 288 8.68 -1.92 5.94
CA GLY A 288 10.13 -2.02 6.13
C GLY A 288 10.91 -2.28 4.85
N ILE A 289 10.52 -3.29 4.07
CA ILE A 289 11.28 -3.73 2.88
C ILE A 289 11.44 -2.59 1.86
N PRO A 290 10.41 -1.79 1.52
CA PRO A 290 10.54 -0.68 0.58
C PRO A 290 11.48 0.45 1.02
N VAL A 291 11.96 0.44 2.27
CA VAL A 291 12.91 1.43 2.80
C VAL A 291 14.36 0.93 2.75
N LEU A 292 14.58 -0.38 2.67
CA LEU A 292 15.92 -0.97 2.57
C LEU A 292 16.76 -0.40 1.40
N PRO A 293 16.22 -0.16 0.19
CA PRO A 293 16.98 0.42 -0.91
C PRO A 293 17.61 1.78 -0.59
N LYS A 294 16.88 2.62 0.16
CA LYS A 294 17.37 3.94 0.54
C LYS A 294 18.57 3.83 1.49
N ILE A 295 18.46 2.93 2.48
CA ILE A 295 19.54 2.65 3.44
C ILE A 295 20.74 2.06 2.71
N TRP A 296 20.50 1.08 1.84
CA TRP A 296 21.52 0.43 1.04
C TRP A 296 22.27 1.42 0.16
N ASN A 297 21.56 2.22 -0.65
CA ASN A 297 22.16 3.19 -1.56
C ASN A 297 22.96 4.25 -0.81
N GLU A 298 22.46 4.75 0.33
CA GLU A 298 23.21 5.73 1.12
C GLU A 298 24.52 5.14 1.67
N LEU A 299 24.51 3.91 2.19
CA LEU A 299 25.72 3.24 2.66
C LEU A 299 26.72 2.98 1.53
N GLN A 300 26.24 2.56 0.36
CA GLN A 300 27.08 2.37 -0.83
C GLN A 300 27.72 3.70 -1.28
N ASN A 301 26.96 4.81 -1.28
CA ASN A 301 27.47 6.14 -1.63
C ASN A 301 28.62 6.61 -0.71
N GLN A 302 28.63 6.16 0.55
CA GLN A 302 29.68 6.47 1.53
C GLN A 302 30.86 5.49 1.47
N GLY A 303 30.83 4.55 0.52
CA GLY A 303 31.83 3.50 0.35
C GLY A 303 31.85 2.48 1.49
N ILE A 304 30.70 2.25 2.15
CA ILE A 304 30.58 1.23 3.19
C ILE A 304 30.33 -0.13 2.54
N GLN A 305 31.17 -1.11 2.87
CA GLN A 305 30.97 -2.49 2.42
C GLN A 305 29.93 -3.19 3.30
N VAL A 306 28.69 -3.23 2.82
CA VAL A 306 27.55 -3.83 3.52
C VAL A 306 27.42 -5.31 3.19
N GLU A 307 27.46 -6.14 4.23
CA GLU A 307 27.18 -7.58 4.15
C GLU A 307 25.68 -7.86 4.26
N ASP A 308 25.00 -7.22 5.22
CA ASP A 308 23.57 -7.39 5.41
C ASP A 308 22.90 -6.18 6.08
N ILE A 309 21.61 -5.99 5.78
CA ILE A 309 20.73 -5.01 6.42
C ILE A 309 19.47 -5.72 6.93
N HIS A 310 19.10 -5.48 8.18
CA HIS A 310 17.91 -6.08 8.77
C HIS A 310 17.15 -5.10 9.66
N LEU A 311 15.89 -4.84 9.29
CA LEU A 311 14.95 -4.15 10.17
C LEU A 311 14.37 -5.14 11.18
N THR A 312 14.63 -4.92 12.46
CA THR A 312 14.40 -5.96 13.48
C THR A 312 12.92 -6.12 13.82
N GLY A 313 12.47 -7.37 13.96
CA GLY A 313 11.07 -7.69 14.26
C GLY A 313 10.56 -7.10 15.59
N GLY A 314 11.42 -7.01 16.61
CA GLY A 314 11.08 -6.42 17.91
C GLY A 314 10.73 -4.93 17.85
N SER A 315 11.17 -4.25 16.78
CA SER A 315 10.90 -2.83 16.52
C SER A 315 9.78 -2.61 15.49
N GLY A 316 8.96 -3.64 15.25
CA GLY A 316 7.93 -3.65 14.22
C GLY A 316 8.48 -3.72 12.79
N GLY A 317 9.74 -4.15 12.60
CA GLY A 317 10.40 -4.10 11.28
C GLY A 317 10.55 -2.68 10.76
N TRP A 318 10.64 -1.70 11.66
CA TRP A 318 10.56 -0.29 11.29
C TRP A 318 11.55 0.62 12.05
N LEU A 319 11.63 0.51 13.39
CA LEU A 319 12.35 1.51 14.19
C LEU A 319 13.83 1.20 14.43
N HIS A 320 14.22 -0.08 14.43
CA HIS A 320 15.61 -0.50 14.61
C HIS A 320 16.12 -1.20 13.36
N VAL A 321 17.30 -0.80 12.92
CA VAL A 321 18.05 -1.47 11.86
C VAL A 321 19.37 -1.98 12.39
N ALA A 322 19.70 -3.22 12.04
CA ALA A 322 21.02 -3.80 12.20
C ALA A 322 21.70 -3.83 10.84
N VAL A 323 22.96 -3.36 10.80
CA VAL A 323 23.78 -3.36 9.58
C VAL A 323 25.05 -4.16 9.88
N ALA A 324 25.27 -5.22 9.11
CA ALA A 324 26.52 -5.96 9.12
C ALA A 324 27.43 -5.38 8.03
N ILE A 325 28.68 -5.07 8.39
CA ILE A 325 29.67 -4.47 7.49
C ILE A 325 30.99 -5.24 7.54
N GLU A 326 31.70 -5.27 6.41
CA GLU A 326 33.13 -5.55 6.42
C GLU A 326 33.86 -4.25 6.78
N LYS A 327 34.58 -4.25 7.91
CA LYS A 327 35.29 -3.06 8.38
C LYS A 327 36.58 -2.88 7.58
N LEU A 328 36.64 -1.85 6.74
CA LEU A 328 37.83 -1.49 5.95
C LEU A 328 38.58 -0.29 6.54
N ARG A 329 37.86 0.63 7.19
CA ARG A 329 38.38 1.86 7.82
C ARG A 329 37.91 1.95 9.27
N ASP A 330 38.69 2.62 10.11
CA ASP A 330 38.30 2.86 11.51
C ASP A 330 37.01 3.67 11.67
N THR A 331 36.68 4.50 10.67
CA THR A 331 35.48 5.34 10.67
C THR A 331 34.21 4.62 10.23
N ASP A 332 34.30 3.43 9.62
CA ASP A 332 33.16 2.81 8.93
C ASP A 332 31.95 2.56 9.84
N GLY A 333 32.18 2.15 11.09
CA GLY A 333 31.09 1.98 12.05
C GLY A 333 30.36 3.29 12.35
N LYS A 334 31.10 4.39 12.53
CA LYS A 334 30.52 5.72 12.77
C LYS A 334 29.81 6.27 11.53
N THR A 335 30.43 6.15 10.36
CA THR A 335 29.82 6.55 9.09
C THR A 335 28.52 5.78 8.85
N THR A 336 28.53 4.45 9.08
CA THR A 336 27.32 3.62 8.95
C THR A 336 26.18 4.13 9.83
N ILE A 337 26.45 4.45 11.10
CA ILE A 337 25.43 4.99 12.01
C ILE A 337 24.90 6.34 11.50
N LEU A 338 25.78 7.25 11.07
CA LEU A 338 25.40 8.59 10.62
C LEU A 338 24.66 8.61 9.27
N SER A 339 24.88 7.60 8.43
CA SER A 339 24.24 7.47 7.11
C SER A 339 22.82 6.91 7.17
N VAL A 340 22.52 6.15 8.20
CA VAL A 340 21.22 5.47 8.36
C VAL A 340 20.14 6.40 8.90
N PHE A 341 20.52 7.40 9.71
CA PHE A 341 19.63 8.36 10.37
C PHE A 341 19.74 9.74 9.73
#